data_AF-A0A246AQC4-F1
#
_entry.id   AF-A0A246AQC4-F1
#
_cell.length_a   1.000
_cell.length_b   1.000
_cell.length_c   1.000
_cell.angle_alpha   90.00
_cell.angle_beta   90.00
_cell.angle_gamma   90.00
#
_symmetry.space_group_name_H-M   'P 1'
#
loop_
_entity.id
_entity.type
_entity.pdbx_description
1 polymer ?
#
loop_
_entity_poly.entity_id
_entity_poly.type
_entity_poly.pdbx_seq_one_letter_code
_entity_poly.pdbx_strand_id
1 'polypeptide(L)'
;MSLTIEIHSFSYKKGGIPKDSSGNGGGFAFDCRGILNPGRIEEYKQQTGCDIGVQDYLETKTEMPNFLELVKSIVSINIDNYLSRGFEHLQINFGCTGGQHRSVYSAEKTAEFIRHKYPQTNVSIHHDEQPQLNGG
;
A
#
# COMPACT_ATOMS: atom_id res chain seq x y z
N MET A 1 -5.61 3.27 23.91
CA MET A 1 -6.11 2.71 22.64
C MET A 1 -4.98 2.77 21.64
N SER A 2 -4.71 1.70 20.90
CA SER A 2 -3.70 1.69 19.83
C SER A 2 -4.37 2.09 18.51
N LEU A 3 -3.69 2.92 17.71
CA LEU A 3 -4.13 3.25 16.36
C LEU A 3 -4.11 1.98 15.49
N THR A 4 -5.24 1.66 14.87
CA THR A 4 -5.36 0.61 13.86
C THR A 4 -5.16 1.23 12.47
N ILE A 5 -4.24 0.65 11.70
CA ILE A 5 -3.86 1.11 10.37
C ILE A 5 -4.20 0.00 9.37
N GLU A 6 -5.15 0.28 8.48
CA GLU A 6 -5.55 -0.63 7.40
C GLU A 6 -4.90 -0.19 6.10
N ILE A 7 -4.12 -1.06 5.47
CA ILE A 7 -3.42 -0.75 4.23
C ILE A 7 -4.01 -1.57 3.10
N HIS A 8 -4.51 -0.89 2.07
CA HIS A 8 -5.09 -1.55 0.90
C HIS A 8 -4.20 -1.42 -0.32
N SER A 9 -4.13 -2.48 -1.11
CA SER A 9 -3.76 -2.39 -2.52
C SER A 9 -4.99 -2.65 -3.38
N PHE A 10 -5.28 -1.76 -4.33
CA PHE A 10 -6.50 -1.82 -5.13
C PHE A 10 -6.26 -1.55 -6.63
N SER A 11 -7.30 -1.82 -7.44
CA SER A 11 -7.37 -1.49 -8.85
C SER A 11 -8.32 -0.32 -9.12
N TYR A 12 -7.79 0.74 -9.74
CA TYR A 12 -8.63 1.82 -10.27
C TYR A 12 -9.62 1.36 -11.35
N LYS A 13 -9.32 0.25 -12.05
CA LYS A 13 -10.18 -0.27 -13.13
C LYS A 13 -11.28 -1.19 -12.62
N LYS A 14 -11.02 -1.93 -11.54
CA LYS A 14 -11.93 -2.97 -11.03
C LYS A 14 -12.72 -2.48 -9.82
N GLY A 15 -12.08 -2.39 -8.65
CA GLY A 15 -12.75 -2.05 -7.39
C GLY A 15 -12.90 -0.55 -7.12
N GLY A 16 -12.02 0.29 -7.69
CA GLY A 16 -11.95 1.69 -7.32
C GLY A 16 -11.33 1.88 -5.93
N ILE A 17 -11.35 3.11 -5.41
CA ILE A 17 -10.76 3.42 -4.10
C ILE A 17 -11.56 2.70 -3.00
N PRO A 18 -10.92 1.95 -2.08
CA PRO A 18 -11.61 1.23 -1.02
C PRO A 18 -12.36 2.18 -0.09
N LYS A 19 -13.56 1.77 0.36
CA LYS A 19 -14.38 2.59 1.26
C LYS A 19 -13.88 2.47 2.69
N ASP A 20 -13.79 3.61 3.37
CA ASP A 20 -13.53 3.69 4.81
C ASP A 20 -14.85 3.58 5.60
N SER A 21 -14.95 2.54 6.43
CA SER A 21 -16.09 2.31 7.32
C SER A 21 -15.89 2.83 8.74
N SER A 22 -14.72 3.38 9.08
CA SER A 22 -14.39 3.85 10.44
C SER A 22 -14.90 5.26 10.74
N GLY A 23 -15.54 5.93 9.78
CA GLY A 23 -16.18 7.24 9.96
C GLY A 23 -15.23 8.45 9.85
N ASN A 24 -13.93 8.26 9.58
CA ASN A 24 -12.96 9.35 9.40
C ASN A 24 -12.95 9.92 7.97
N GLY A 25 -13.81 9.41 7.08
CA GLY A 25 -14.07 10.01 5.77
C GLY A 25 -13.09 9.62 4.66
N GLY A 26 -12.33 8.54 4.83
CA GLY A 26 -11.41 8.03 3.82
C GLY A 26 -9.95 8.16 4.24
N GLY A 27 -9.18 7.14 3.86
CA GLY A 27 -7.73 7.12 3.95
C GLY A 27 -7.02 7.84 2.81
N PHE A 28 -5.68 7.90 2.87
CA PHE A 28 -4.87 8.33 1.74
C PHE A 28 -5.08 7.41 0.53
N ALA A 29 -5.03 7.94 -0.69
CA ALA A 29 -5.00 7.14 -1.90
C ALA A 29 -3.83 7.58 -2.78
N PHE A 30 -2.80 6.73 -2.88
CA PHE A 30 -1.60 6.97 -3.66
C PHE A 30 -1.71 6.26 -5.02
N ASP A 31 -1.73 7.05 -6.10
CA ASP A 31 -1.78 6.53 -7.46
C ASP A 31 -0.40 6.08 -7.94
N CYS A 32 -0.20 4.76 -8.03
CA CYS A 32 1.04 4.16 -8.48
C CYS A 32 1.13 4.02 -10.02
N ARG A 33 0.12 4.47 -10.79
CA ARG A 33 0.07 4.25 -12.25
C ARG A 33 1.15 4.99 -13.03
N GLY A 34 1.72 6.05 -12.46
CA GLY A 34 2.82 6.82 -13.05
C GLY A 34 4.16 6.06 -13.10
N ILE A 35 4.35 5.06 -12.25
CA ILE A 35 5.56 4.22 -12.23
C ILE A 35 5.50 3.19 -13.37
N LEU A 36 6.65 2.88 -13.99
CA LEU A 36 6.74 1.89 -15.07
C LEU A 36 6.08 0.56 -14.68
N ASN A 37 5.30 0.01 -15.61
CA ASN A 37 4.40 -1.12 -15.34
C ASN A 37 5.06 -2.48 -15.67
N PRO A 38 5.43 -3.30 -14.68
CA PRO A 38 5.99 -4.64 -14.94
C PRO A 38 5.01 -5.55 -15.68
N GLY A 39 3.69 -5.39 -15.51
CA GLY A 39 2.67 -6.21 -16.17
C GLY A 39 2.59 -6.07 -17.70
N ARG A 40 3.42 -5.23 -18.33
CA ARG A 40 3.59 -5.19 -19.80
C ARG A 40 4.68 -6.15 -20.31
N ILE A 41 5.43 -6.76 -19.41
CA ILE A 41 6.52 -7.69 -19.70
C ILE A 41 5.99 -9.10 -19.40
N GLU A 42 6.13 -10.02 -20.37
CA GLU A 42 5.50 -11.34 -20.29
C GLU A 42 5.98 -12.13 -19.05
N GLU A 43 7.26 -11.98 -18.68
CA GLU A 43 7.87 -12.60 -17.49
C GLU A 43 7.13 -12.27 -16.18
N TYR A 44 6.67 -11.02 -16.01
CA TYR A 44 6.06 -10.55 -14.76
C TYR A 44 4.53 -10.62 -14.76
N LYS A 45 3.92 -11.02 -15.87
CA LYS A 45 2.48 -10.88 -16.10
C LYS A 45 1.61 -11.68 -15.12
N GLN A 46 2.08 -12.85 -14.70
CA GLN A 46 1.39 -13.71 -13.72
C GLN A 46 1.89 -13.51 -12.29
N GLN A 47 2.99 -12.77 -12.11
CA GLN A 47 3.55 -12.46 -10.80
C GLN A 47 2.78 -11.31 -10.14
N THR A 48 2.96 -11.14 -8.83
CA THR A 48 2.36 -10.10 -7.99
C THR A 48 3.45 -9.21 -7.41
N GLY A 49 3.07 -8.11 -6.75
CA GLY A 49 4.01 -7.25 -6.03
C GLY A 49 4.77 -7.93 -4.89
N CYS A 50 4.36 -9.14 -4.48
CA CYS A 50 5.06 -9.92 -3.47
C CYS A 50 6.16 -10.82 -4.06
N ASP A 51 6.13 -11.09 -5.36
CA ASP A 51 7.09 -11.98 -6.01
C ASP A 51 8.43 -11.29 -6.29
N ILE A 52 9.54 -11.96 -5.99
CA ILE A 52 10.90 -11.39 -6.06
C ILE A 52 11.21 -10.74 -7.41
N GLY A 53 10.80 -11.36 -8.53
CA GLY A 53 11.06 -10.81 -9.86
C GLY A 53 10.39 -9.45 -10.10
N VAL A 54 9.18 -9.27 -9.56
CA VAL A 54 8.47 -7.98 -9.61
C VAL A 54 9.09 -6.97 -8.64
N GLN A 55 9.49 -7.40 -7.44
CA GLN A 55 10.18 -6.53 -6.48
C GLN A 55 11.47 -5.98 -7.08
N ASP A 56 12.33 -6.85 -7.59
CA ASP A 56 13.62 -6.49 -8.20
C ASP A 56 13.43 -5.56 -9.39
N TYR A 57 12.42 -5.80 -10.23
CA TYR A 57 12.09 -4.91 -11.33
C TYR A 57 11.69 -3.52 -10.83
N LEU A 58 10.77 -3.44 -9.86
CA LEU A 58 10.32 -2.16 -9.30
C LEU A 58 11.47 -1.40 -8.63
N GLU A 59 12.34 -2.09 -7.90
CA GLU A 59 13.45 -1.49 -7.16
C GLU A 59 14.59 -1.03 -8.05
N THR A 60 14.91 -1.78 -9.11
CA THR A 60 16.12 -1.53 -9.91
C THR A 60 15.86 -0.88 -11.27
N LYS A 61 14.62 -0.96 -11.79
CA LYS A 61 14.26 -0.47 -13.13
C LYS A 61 13.26 0.68 -13.12
N THR A 62 12.82 1.14 -11.94
CA THR A 62 11.78 2.18 -11.83
C THR A 62 12.05 3.17 -10.70
N GLU A 63 11.28 4.26 -10.66
CA GLU A 63 11.31 5.26 -9.57
C GLU A 63 10.50 4.85 -8.33
N MET A 64 10.10 3.57 -8.21
CA MET A 64 9.30 3.10 -7.07
C MET A 64 9.96 3.37 -5.71
N PRO A 65 11.29 3.17 -5.50
CA PRO A 65 11.92 3.48 -4.22
C PRO A 65 11.78 4.95 -3.81
N ASN A 66 12.06 5.87 -4.74
CA ASN A 66 11.94 7.31 -4.50
C ASN A 66 10.49 7.72 -4.23
N PHE A 67 9.54 7.18 -4.99
CA PHE A 67 8.12 7.40 -4.77
C PHE A 67 7.67 6.94 -3.37
N LEU A 68 8.06 5.73 -2.96
CA LEU A 68 7.69 5.19 -1.66
C LEU A 68 8.32 5.95 -0.50
N GLU A 69 9.54 6.46 -0.64
CA GLU A 69 10.16 7.27 0.41
C GLU A 69 9.37 8.56 0.71
N LEU A 70 8.89 9.22 -0.34
CA LEU A 70 8.01 10.39 -0.21
C LEU A 70 6.66 10.01 0.42
N VAL A 71 6.08 8.87 0.02
CA VAL A 71 4.84 8.37 0.64
C VAL A 71 5.04 8.08 2.13
N LYS A 72 6.11 7.37 2.51
CA LYS A 72 6.44 7.06 3.91
C LYS A 72 6.61 8.34 4.75
N SER A 73 7.17 9.39 4.17
CA SER A 73 7.30 10.70 4.81
C SER A 73 5.93 11.33 5.08
N ILE A 74 5.04 11.35 4.09
CA ILE A 74 3.66 11.87 4.24
C ILE A 74 2.88 11.05 5.27
N VAL A 75 2.95 9.72 5.18
CA VAL A 75 2.27 8.81 6.09
C VAL A 75 2.75 8.98 7.53
N SER A 76 4.07 9.15 7.75
CA SER A 76 4.64 9.36 9.08
C SER A 76 4.05 10.59 9.78
N ILE A 77 3.99 11.73 9.09
CA ILE A 77 3.41 12.97 9.63
C ILE A 77 1.98 12.73 10.12
N ASN A 78 1.22 11.92 9.39
CA ASN A 78 -0.18 11.65 9.72
C ASN A 78 -0.31 10.65 10.87
N ILE A 79 0.47 9.57 10.88
CA ILE A 79 0.48 8.61 11.99
C ILE A 79 0.82 9.32 13.30
N ASP A 80 1.85 10.17 13.31
CA ASP A 80 2.28 10.91 14.50
C ASP A 80 1.14 11.81 15.03
N ASN A 81 0.46 12.54 14.13
CA ASN A 81 -0.69 13.38 14.47
C ASN A 81 -1.91 12.58 14.93
N TYR A 82 -2.16 11.39 14.37
CA TYR A 82 -3.28 10.54 14.75
C TYR A 82 -3.07 9.99 16.16
N LEU A 83 -1.86 9.52 16.45
CA LEU A 83 -1.47 9.06 17.77
C LEU A 83 -1.58 10.17 18.82
N SER A 84 -1.11 11.38 18.52
CA SER A 84 -1.18 12.50 19.48
C SER A 84 -2.61 12.96 19.78
N ARG A 85 -3.53 12.77 18.84
CA ARG A 85 -4.95 13.15 18.96
C ARG A 85 -5.84 12.03 19.49
N GLY A 86 -5.30 10.82 19.67
CA GLY A 86 -6.06 9.66 20.12
C GLY A 86 -7.05 9.12 19.08
N PHE A 87 -6.75 9.24 17.78
CA PHE A 87 -7.56 8.60 16.75
C PHE A 87 -7.37 7.08 16.74
N GLU A 88 -8.44 6.37 16.42
CA GLU A 88 -8.49 4.91 16.52
C GLU A 88 -8.20 4.21 15.19
N HIS A 89 -8.50 4.85 14.06
CA HIS A 89 -8.44 4.23 12.73
C HIS A 89 -7.81 5.15 11.67
N LEU A 90 -6.89 4.60 10.88
CA LEU A 90 -6.30 5.23 9.71
C LEU A 90 -6.28 4.23 8.56
N GLN A 91 -6.78 4.63 7.39
CA GLN A 91 -6.69 3.82 6.17
C GLN A 91 -5.63 4.41 5.22
N ILE A 92 -4.89 3.55 4.53
CA ILE A 92 -3.88 3.93 3.53
C ILE A 92 -4.06 3.05 2.30
N ASN A 93 -4.27 3.66 1.13
CA ASN A 93 -4.62 2.93 -0.09
C ASN A 93 -3.58 3.17 -1.19
N PHE A 94 -3.17 2.10 -1.86
CA PHE A 94 -2.29 2.13 -3.02
C PHE A 94 -3.03 1.62 -4.25
N GLY A 95 -3.17 2.46 -5.27
CA GLY A 95 -3.92 2.13 -6.47
C GLY A 95 -3.03 1.90 -7.68
N CYS A 96 -3.30 0.84 -8.44
CA CYS A 96 -2.75 0.70 -9.79
C CYS A 96 -3.84 0.31 -10.80
N THR A 97 -3.49 0.05 -12.06
CA THR A 97 -4.50 -0.28 -13.09
C THR A 97 -5.16 -1.65 -12.86
N GLY A 98 -4.42 -2.62 -12.32
CA GLY A 98 -4.86 -4.02 -12.24
C GLY A 98 -5.04 -4.56 -10.82
N GLY A 99 -4.47 -3.88 -9.82
CA GLY A 99 -4.45 -4.34 -8.43
C GLY A 99 -3.47 -5.50 -8.15
N GLN A 100 -2.39 -5.62 -8.92
CA GLN A 100 -1.54 -6.84 -8.89
C GLN A 100 -0.07 -6.60 -8.58
N HIS A 101 0.56 -5.57 -9.19
CA HIS A 101 2.01 -5.37 -9.09
C HIS A 101 2.37 -4.18 -8.19
N ARG A 102 2.29 -2.97 -8.76
CA ARG A 102 2.75 -1.72 -8.13
C ARG A 102 2.01 -1.42 -6.84
N SER A 103 0.69 -1.57 -6.82
CA SER A 103 -0.11 -1.33 -5.61
C SER A 103 0.18 -2.34 -4.51
N VAL A 104 0.31 -3.62 -4.86
CA VAL A 104 0.61 -4.71 -3.92
C VAL A 104 1.97 -4.49 -3.28
N TYR A 105 3.01 -4.26 -4.09
CA TYR A 105 4.36 -3.96 -3.62
C TYR A 105 4.38 -2.75 -2.68
N SER A 106 3.71 -1.66 -3.07
CA SER A 106 3.66 -0.44 -2.26
C SER A 106 2.96 -0.64 -0.92
N ALA A 107 1.87 -1.42 -0.88
CA ALA A 107 1.17 -1.76 0.36
C ALA A 107 2.08 -2.56 1.30
N GLU A 108 2.73 -3.61 0.80
CA GLU A 108 3.66 -4.45 1.57
C GLU A 108 4.82 -3.64 2.17
N LYS A 109 5.56 -2.89 1.35
CA LYS A 109 6.72 -2.10 1.81
C LYS A 109 6.32 -0.98 2.76
N THR A 110 5.11 -0.43 2.63
CA THR A 110 4.60 0.57 3.56
C THR A 110 4.19 -0.06 4.89
N ALA A 111 3.56 -1.24 4.86
CA ALA A 111 3.22 -1.99 6.06
C ALA A 111 4.46 -2.39 6.86
N GLU A 112 5.49 -2.93 6.19
CA GLU A 112 6.78 -3.26 6.79
C GLU A 112 7.39 -2.03 7.50
N PHE A 113 7.45 -0.90 6.80
CA PHE A 113 7.95 0.36 7.35
C PHE A 113 7.17 0.79 8.60
N ILE A 114 5.83 0.75 8.56
CA ILE A 114 4.99 1.17 9.69
C ILE A 114 5.17 0.23 10.87
N ARG A 115 5.16 -1.09 10.66
CA ARG A 115 5.39 -2.08 11.74
C ARG A 115 6.73 -1.87 12.42
N HIS A 116 7.77 -1.52 11.66
CA HIS A 116 9.09 -1.24 12.21
C HIS A 116 9.16 0.08 12.99
N LYS A 117 8.64 1.17 12.41
CA LYS A 117 8.73 2.53 12.99
C LYS A 117 7.71 2.78 14.11
N TYR A 118 6.55 2.13 14.04
CA TYR A 118 5.40 2.33 14.92
C TYR A 118 4.90 1.01 15.54
N PRO A 119 5.74 0.31 16.32
CA PRO A 119 5.41 -1.02 16.86
C PRO A 119 4.21 -1.03 17.81
N GLN A 120 3.78 0.14 18.31
CA GLN A 120 2.58 0.29 19.14
C GLN A 120 1.25 0.32 18.35
N THR A 121 1.30 0.35 17.01
CA THR A 121 0.11 0.37 16.14
C THR A 121 -0.29 -1.05 15.74
N ASN A 122 -1.57 -1.23 15.40
CA ASN A 122 -2.04 -2.48 14.80
C ASN A 122 -2.12 -2.30 13.27
N VAL A 123 -1.39 -3.11 12.49
CA VAL A 123 -1.29 -2.95 11.02
C VAL A 123 -1.82 -4.17 10.29
N SER A 124 -2.91 -4.00 9.53
CA SER A 124 -3.46 -5.00 8.61
C SER A 124 -3.23 -4.61 7.15
N ILE A 125 -3.14 -5.61 6.27
CA ILE A 125 -2.99 -5.43 4.83
C ILE A 125 -4.14 -6.15 4.13
N HIS A 126 -4.69 -5.50 3.10
CA HIS A 126 -5.76 -6.02 2.27
C HIS A 126 -5.43 -5.80 0.78
N HIS A 127 -5.26 -6.89 0.05
CA HIS A 127 -5.12 -6.89 -1.41
C HIS A 127 -6.46 -7.21 -2.05
N ASP A 128 -7.18 -6.16 -2.47
CA ASP A 128 -8.56 -6.26 -2.93
C ASP A 128 -8.72 -7.16 -4.17
N GLU A 129 -7.75 -7.13 -5.09
CA GLU A 129 -7.72 -7.97 -6.28
C GLU A 129 -6.85 -9.22 -6.16
N GLN A 130 -6.15 -9.41 -5.03
CA GLN A 130 -5.35 -10.61 -4.76
C GLN A 130 -5.68 -11.21 -3.37
N PRO A 131 -6.93 -11.64 -3.11
CA PRO A 131 -7.35 -12.05 -1.77
C PRO A 131 -6.56 -13.21 -1.19
N GLN A 132 -5.96 -14.04 -2.04
CA GLN A 132 -5.08 -15.15 -1.63
C GLN A 132 -3.82 -14.68 -0.88
N LEU A 133 -3.46 -13.40 -0.96
CA LEU A 133 -2.32 -12.81 -0.26
C LEU A 133 -2.68 -12.32 1.16
N ASN A 134 -3.97 -12.20 1.50
CA ASN A 134 -4.43 -11.56 2.75
C ASN A 134 -4.34 -12.46 4.00
N GLY A 135 -3.79 -13.67 3.86
CA GLY A 135 -3.73 -14.69 4.91
C GLY A 135 -2.31 -15.05 5.38
N GLY A 136 -1.34 -14.19 5.10
CA GLY A 136 0.06 -14.29 5.56
C GLY A 136 0.29 -13.61 6.90
#